data_AF-A0A1L7NP49-F1
#
_entry.id   AF-A0A1L7NP49-F1
#
_cell.length_a   1.000
_cell.length_b   1.000
_cell.length_c   1.000
_cell.angle_alpha   90.00
_cell.angle_beta   90.00
_cell.angle_gamma   90.00
#
_symmetry.space_group_name_H-M   'P 1'
#
loop_
_entity.id
_entity.type
_entity.pdbx_description
1 polymer ?
#
loop_
_entity_poly.entity_id
_entity_poly.type
_entity_poly.pdbx_seq_one_letter_code
_entity_poly.pdbx_strand_id
1 'polypeptide(L)' 'MHRIQAGAGALGELGVVTGDGRVEVSGTRAVNEPGLWLVGYGEWTGSASATLIGVTRTARSTVAEIEQFLVKAEA' A
#
# COMPACT_ATOMS: atom_id res chain seq x y z
N MET A 1 -8.15 24.22 3.07
CA MET A 1 -7.73 23.37 1.92
C MET A 1 -7.99 21.91 2.29
N HIS A 2 -9.13 21.34 1.87
CA HIS A 2 -9.40 19.93 2.13
C HIS A 2 -8.55 19.07 1.19
N ARG A 3 -7.61 18.31 1.75
CA ARG A 3 -6.82 17.33 1.00
C ARG A 3 -7.74 16.15 0.71
N ILE A 4 -8.11 15.91 -0.54
CA ILE A 4 -8.66 14.62 -0.93
C ILE A 4 -7.52 13.61 -0.79
N GLN A 5 -7.66 12.69 0.16
CA GLN A 5 -6.75 11.58 0.42
C GLN A 5 -7.47 10.29 0.03
N ALA A 6 -6.74 9.31 -0.51
CA ALA A 6 -7.31 7.98 -0.71
C ALA A 6 -7.61 7.35 0.66
N GLY A 7 -8.87 6.94 0.88
CA GLY A 7 -9.34 6.51 2.19
C GLY A 7 -8.93 5.08 2.52
N ALA A 8 -8.30 4.89 3.68
CA ALA A 8 -7.99 3.58 4.27
C ALA A 8 -9.11 3.06 5.22
N GLY A 9 -10.34 3.56 5.09
CA GLY A 9 -11.41 3.33 6.07
C GLY A 9 -11.77 1.85 6.29
N ALA A 10 -11.68 1.02 5.25
CA ALA A 10 -11.90 -0.42 5.35
C ALA A 10 -10.81 -1.15 6.16
N LEU A 11 -9.69 -0.50 6.47
CA LEU A 11 -8.57 -1.04 7.25
C LEU A 11 -8.64 -0.66 8.74
N GLY A 12 -9.71 0.02 9.17
CA GLY A 12 -9.85 0.50 10.54
C GLY A 12 -9.84 -0.60 11.61
N GLU A 13 -10.43 -1.76 11.30
CA GLU A 13 -10.45 -2.91 12.23
C GLU A 13 -9.10 -3.61 12.37
N LEU A 14 -8.19 -3.41 11.41
CA LEU A 14 -6.86 -4.01 11.40
C LEU A 14 -5.86 -3.25 12.28
N GLY A 15 -6.22 -2.05 12.77
CA GLY A 15 -5.35 -1.25 13.64
C GLY A 15 -4.10 -0.67 12.95
N VAL A 16 -4.01 -0.74 11.62
CA VAL A 16 -2.85 -0.28 10.82
C VAL A 16 -2.95 1.19 10.39
N VAL A 17 -4.12 1.80 10.60
CA VAL A 17 -4.40 3.17 10.15
C VAL A 17 -3.85 4.17 11.16
N THR A 18 -2.97 5.06 10.70
CA THR A 18 -2.36 6.13 11.48
C THR A 18 -3.33 7.30 11.70
N GLY A 19 -2.99 8.21 12.62
CA GLY A 19 -3.83 9.37 12.95
C GLY A 19 -4.10 10.35 11.79
N ASP A 20 -3.32 10.29 10.71
CA ASP A 20 -3.53 11.04 9.47
C ASP A 20 -4.35 10.27 8.41
N GLY A 21 -4.90 9.10 8.77
CA GLY A 21 -5.78 8.30 7.91
C GLY A 21 -5.03 7.50 6.83
N ARG A 22 -3.75 7.24 7.04
CA ARG A 22 -2.88 6.48 6.12
C ARG A 22 -2.43 5.17 6.77
N VAL A 23 -1.62 4.40 6.05
CA VAL A 23 -0.93 3.22 6.59
C VAL A 23 0.56 3.46 6.45
N GLU A 24 1.34 3.07 7.46
CA GLU A 24 2.79 3.12 7.36
C GLU A 24 3.29 2.04 6.40
N VAL A 25 4.03 2.43 5.36
CA VAL A 25 4.47 1.54 4.29
C VAL A 25 5.96 1.68 3.97
N SER A 26 6.58 0.58 3.60
CA SER A 26 7.87 0.55 2.89
C SER A 26 7.60 0.25 1.42
N GLY A 27 7.70 1.28 0.57
CA GLY A 27 7.26 1.18 -0.83
C GLY A 27 5.74 1.03 -0.91
N THR A 28 5.28 -0.20 -1.16
CA THR A 28 3.85 -0.53 -1.17
C THR A 28 3.45 -1.46 -0.03
N ARG A 29 4.40 -2.03 0.73
CA ARG A 29 4.13 -3.02 1.76
C ARG A 29 3.86 -2.35 3.10
N ALA A 30 2.79 -2.74 3.79
CA ALA A 30 2.51 -2.27 5.14
C ALA A 30 3.62 -2.71 6.10
N VAL A 31 4.06 -1.79 6.97
CA VAL A 31 5.10 -2.07 7.97
C VAL A 31 4.55 -2.93 9.10
N ASN A 32 3.32 -2.64 9.53
CA ASN A 32 2.73 -3.21 10.74
C ASN A 32 1.76 -4.38 10.48
N GLU A 33 1.58 -4.80 9.22
CA GLU A 33 0.74 -5.94 8.86
C GLU A 33 1.40 -6.80 7.76
N PRO A 34 2.08 -7.89 8.15
CA PRO A 34 2.71 -8.81 7.21
C PRO A 34 1.64 -9.50 6.34
N GLY A 35 1.53 -9.10 5.08
CA GLY A 35 0.51 -9.62 4.15
C GLY A 35 -0.35 -8.54 3.52
N LEU A 36 -0.17 -7.28 3.94
CA LEU A 36 -0.89 -6.14 3.38
C LEU A 36 0.01 -5.29 2.47
N TRP A 37 -0.51 -4.95 1.30
CA TRP A 37 0.08 -3.98 0.37
C TRP A 37 -0.95 -2.93 -0.05
N LEU A 38 -0.47 -1.70 -0.26
CA LEU A 38 -1.25 -0.55 -0.67
C LEU A 38 -0.63 0.04 -1.95
N VAL A 39 -1.43 0.12 -3.01
CA VAL A 39 -0.99 0.56 -4.33
C VAL A 39 -1.89 1.69 -4.82
N GLY A 40 -1.28 2.76 -5.35
CA GLY A 40 -2.01 3.84 -6.01
C GLY A 40 -2.69 4.85 -5.10
N TYR A 41 -2.36 4.88 -3.80
CA TYR A 41 -2.89 5.87 -2.84
C TYR A 41 -2.18 7.23 -2.93
N GLY A 42 -1.21 7.37 -3.83
CA GLY A 42 -0.48 8.60 -4.10
C GLY A 42 0.96 8.53 -3.62
N GLU A 43 1.56 9.69 -3.37
CA GLU A 43 3.01 9.79 -3.15
C GLU A 43 3.52 8.89 -2.02
N TRP A 44 2.70 8.62 -1.01
CA TRP A 44 3.07 7.79 0.14
C TRP A 44 3.10 6.28 -0.16
N THR A 45 2.46 5.81 -1.24
CA THR A 45 2.59 4.43 -1.76
C THR A 45 3.51 4.36 -2.98
N GLY A 46 4.32 5.39 -3.19
CA GLY A 46 5.25 5.51 -4.31
C GLY A 46 4.93 6.69 -5.23
N SER A 47 6.00 7.29 -5.76
CA SER A 47 5.90 8.52 -6.53
C SER A 47 5.04 8.37 -7.78
N ALA A 48 4.15 9.36 -7.97
CA ALA A 48 3.14 9.39 -9.05
C ALA A 48 2.20 8.18 -9.11
N SER A 49 2.12 7.35 -8.05
CA SER A 49 1.34 6.11 -8.08
C SER A 49 -0.18 6.35 -8.17
N ALA A 50 -0.69 7.52 -7.76
CA ALA A 50 -2.10 7.90 -7.97
C ALA A 50 -2.36 8.47 -9.38
N THR A 51 -1.68 7.96 -10.40
CA THR A 51 -1.90 8.34 -11.81
C THR A 51 -2.00 7.10 -12.68
N LEU A 52 -2.79 7.17 -13.76
CA LEU A 52 -3.01 6.04 -14.66
C LEU A 52 -1.69 5.45 -15.20
N ILE A 53 -0.73 6.31 -15.52
CA ILE A 53 0.58 5.87 -16.03
C ILE A 53 1.50 5.46 -14.88
N GLY A 54 1.58 6.28 -13.83
CA GLY A 54 2.55 6.11 -12.74
C GLY A 54 2.29 4.92 -11.83
N VAL A 55 1.04 4.42 -11.73
CA VAL A 55 0.69 3.26 -10.91
C VAL A 55 1.35 1.95 -11.39
N THR A 56 1.64 1.84 -12.70
CA THR A 56 2.05 0.58 -13.34
C THR A 56 3.33 0.02 -12.74
N ARG A 57 4.31 0.88 -12.43
CA ARG A 57 5.59 0.46 -11.86
C ARG A 57 5.41 -0.14 -10.46
N THR A 58 4.69 0.57 -9.60
CA THR A 58 4.43 0.14 -8.22
C THR A 58 3.59 -1.13 -8.19
N ALA A 59 2.56 -1.24 -9.03
CA ALA A 59 1.74 -2.44 -9.13
C ALA A 59 2.57 -3.68 -9.51
N ARG A 60 3.48 -3.54 -10.49
CA ARG A 60 4.34 -4.65 -10.93
C ARG A 60 5.27 -5.12 -9.81
N SER A 61 5.91 -4.20 -9.08
CA SER A 61 6.77 -4.60 -7.95
C SER A 61 5.95 -5.23 -6.82
N THR A 62 4.76 -4.71 -6.52
CA THR A 62 3.88 -5.27 -5.49
C THR A 62 3.49 -6.72 -5.80
N VAL A 63 3.12 -7.03 -7.05
CA VAL A 63 2.78 -8.41 -7.44
C VAL A 63 3.97 -9.34 -7.22
N ALA A 64 5.18 -8.95 -7.64
CA ALA A 64 6.37 -9.77 -7.44
C ALA A 64 6.67 -10.00 -5.95
N GLU A 65 6.45 -9.00 -5.08
CA GLU A 65 6.58 -9.16 -3.63
C GLU A 65 5.54 -10.11 -3.04
N ILE A 66 4.28 -10.04 -3.50
CA ILE A 66 3.21 -10.94 -3.05
C ILE A 66 3.51 -12.38 -3.46
N GLU A 67 3.92 -12.61 -4.71
CA GLU A 67 4.31 -13.94 -5.18
C GLU A 67 5.40 -14.55 -4.30
N GLN A 68 6.45 -13.79 -4.01
CA GLN A 68 7.53 -14.22 -3.12
C GLN A 68 7.05 -14.48 -1.69
N PHE A 69 6.16 -13.64 -1.18
CA PHE A 69 5.60 -13.80 0.16
C PHE A 69 4.79 -15.09 0.29
N LEU A 70 3.94 -15.39 -0.70
CA LEU A 70 3.11 -16.60 -0.70
C LEU A 70 3.96 -17.86 -0.84
N VAL A 71 4.95 -17.87 -1.74
CA VAL A 71 5.90 -19.00 -1.86
C VAL A 71 6.62 -19.27 -0.55
N LYS A 72 7.01 -18.21 0.19
CA LYS A 72 7.65 -18.37 1.50
C LYS A 72 6.68 -18.86 2.58
N ALA A 73 5.40 -18.47 2.51
CA ALA A 73 4.40 -18.88 3.50
C ALA A 73 4.01 -20.36 3.36
N GLU A 74 4.17 -20.94 2.16
CA GLU A 74 3.90 -22.35 1.87
C GLU A 74 5.07 -23.30 2.21
N ALA A 75 6.27 -22.75 2.50
CA ALA A 75 7.50 -23.48 2.80
C ALA A 75 7.74 -23.64 4.31
#